data_AF-A0A3A0DBH3-F1
#
_entry.id   AF-A0A3A0DBH3-F1
#
_cell.length_a   1.000
_cell.length_b   1.000
_cell.length_c   1.000
_cell.angle_alpha   90.00
_cell.angle_beta   90.00
_cell.angle_gamma   90.00
#
_symmetry.space_group_name_H-M   'P 1'
#
loop_
_entity.id
_entity.type
_entity.pdbx_description
1 polymer ?
#
loop_
_entity_poly.entity_id
_entity_poly.type
_entity_poly.pdbx_seq_one_letter_code
_entity_poly.pdbx_strand_id
1 'polypeptide(L)'
;MVEFNEKFNSLPPNGDSEERLRRFVRKAFPQARGVSARAVPEQLDAAEALVFWLSGVSTDPRDPFAKDAGERYVFFEFPSDRVRDGRFYPKADGETDPYVYFDWEDYDGSEYRGFRPYYWPQDDRRGNREYSGPETCQIVGPGKDGKLGRGGSMAELSAEDLDNEVSFDARLVGEIAADRNATRTNESPPRR
;
A
#
# COMPACT_ATOMS: atom_id res chain seq x y z
N MET A 1 10.30 -12.54 6.17
CA MET A 1 10.24 -11.10 5.93
C MET A 1 9.76 -10.49 7.24
N VAL A 2 10.51 -9.58 7.88
CA VAL A 2 9.98 -8.84 9.03
C VAL A 2 9.10 -7.74 8.44
N GLU A 3 7.84 -7.71 8.81
CA GLU A 3 6.93 -6.72 8.25
C GLU A 3 7.31 -5.32 8.74
N PHE A 4 7.22 -4.30 7.88
CA PHE A 4 7.60 -2.92 8.20
C PHE A 4 6.94 -2.43 9.51
N ASN A 5 5.67 -2.82 9.73
CA ASN A 5 4.93 -2.51 10.95
C ASN A 5 5.52 -3.19 12.19
N GLU A 6 5.97 -4.44 12.10
CA GLU A 6 6.65 -5.12 13.23
C GLU A 6 7.96 -4.42 13.60
N LYS A 7 8.67 -3.90 12.59
CA LYS A 7 9.96 -3.24 12.78
C LYS A 7 9.83 -1.84 13.38
N PHE A 8 8.86 -1.04 12.91
CA PHE A 8 8.75 0.38 13.25
C PHE A 8 7.51 0.74 14.07
N ASN A 9 6.64 -0.23 14.36
CA ASN A 9 5.36 -0.01 15.02
C ASN A 9 4.54 1.11 14.33
N SER A 10 4.64 1.18 13.00
CA SER A 10 4.03 2.19 12.15
C SER A 10 3.95 1.69 10.72
N LEU A 11 2.99 2.23 9.96
CA LEU A 11 2.89 2.02 8.53
C LEU A 11 3.78 3.03 7.78
N PRO A 12 4.29 2.67 6.59
CA PRO A 12 5.03 3.61 5.74
C PRO A 12 4.08 4.68 5.17
N PRO A 13 4.45 5.96 5.15
CA PRO A 13 3.60 7.01 4.57
C PRO A 13 3.66 6.99 3.03
N ASN A 14 2.58 7.35 2.35
CA ASN A 14 2.54 7.41 0.87
C ASN A 14 3.29 8.62 0.24
N GLY A 15 3.85 9.52 1.06
CA GLY A 15 4.64 10.68 0.60
C GLY A 15 3.84 11.95 0.28
N ASP A 16 2.51 11.95 0.41
CA ASP A 16 1.64 13.07 0.00
C ASP A 16 1.57 14.23 0.99
N SER A 17 2.02 14.00 2.23
CA SER A 17 1.85 14.92 3.34
C SER A 17 3.13 15.00 4.16
N GLU A 18 3.76 16.17 4.14
CA GLU A 18 4.96 16.45 4.94
C GLU A 18 4.69 16.23 6.43
N GLU A 19 3.48 16.56 6.91
CA GLU A 19 3.14 16.37 8.32
C GLU A 19 3.02 14.90 8.71
N ARG A 20 2.44 14.04 7.85
CA ARG A 20 2.38 12.59 8.09
C ARG A 20 3.77 11.97 8.07
N LEU A 21 4.58 12.39 7.11
CA LEU A 21 5.97 11.97 7.01
C LEU A 21 6.77 12.34 8.27
N ARG A 22 6.61 13.59 8.77
CA ARG A 22 7.22 14.05 10.03
C ARG A 22 6.75 13.22 11.22
N ARG A 23 5.46 12.85 11.30
CA ARG A 23 4.94 11.99 12.37
C ARG A 23 5.53 10.59 12.31
N PHE A 24 5.59 9.98 11.13
CA PHE A 24 6.23 8.68 10.92
C PHE A 24 7.68 8.70 11.40
N VAL A 25 8.47 9.68 10.96
CA VAL A 25 9.88 9.83 11.35
C VAL A 25 10.06 9.90 12.86
N ARG A 26 9.26 10.73 13.53
CA ARG A 26 9.31 10.87 15.00
C ARG A 26 8.99 9.58 15.74
N LYS A 27 8.09 8.76 15.19
CA LYS A 27 7.64 7.50 15.80
C LYS A 27 8.62 6.36 15.55
N ALA A 28 9.04 6.18 14.29
CA ALA A 28 9.93 5.10 13.87
C ALA A 28 11.38 5.32 14.32
N PHE A 29 11.83 6.57 14.43
CA PHE A 29 13.21 6.92 14.79
C PHE A 29 13.27 7.93 15.94
N PRO A 30 12.81 7.59 17.16
CA PRO A 30 12.70 8.53 18.27
C PRO A 30 14.06 9.06 18.78
N GLN A 31 15.14 8.32 18.54
CA GLN A 31 16.50 8.74 18.90
C GLN A 31 17.15 9.66 17.87
N ALA A 32 16.50 9.82 16.72
CA ALA A 32 16.96 10.62 15.61
C ALA A 32 16.77 12.11 15.90
N ARG A 33 17.78 12.73 16.51
CA ARG A 33 17.77 14.19 16.69
C ARG A 33 18.10 14.84 15.34
N GLY A 34 17.11 15.50 14.74
CA GLY A 34 17.31 16.33 13.55
C GLY A 34 17.13 15.61 12.21
N VAL A 35 16.57 14.38 12.19
CA VAL A 35 16.10 13.81 10.92
C VAL A 35 14.99 14.68 10.38
N SER A 36 15.31 15.37 9.29
CA SER A 36 14.39 16.26 8.60
C SER A 36 13.52 15.44 7.66
N ALA A 37 12.22 15.73 7.63
CA ALA A 37 11.33 15.19 6.59
C ALA A 37 11.81 15.57 5.17
N ARG A 38 12.61 16.63 5.02
CA ARG A 38 13.27 17.00 3.76
C ARG A 38 14.25 15.95 3.21
N ALA A 39 14.69 15.00 4.05
CA ALA A 39 15.55 13.92 3.60
C ALA A 39 14.78 12.85 2.80
N VAL A 40 13.45 12.81 2.94
CA VAL A 40 12.57 12.05 2.06
C VAL A 40 12.30 12.92 0.84
N PRO A 41 12.29 12.37 -0.38
CA PRO A 41 11.97 13.15 -1.57
C PRO A 41 10.58 13.81 -1.42
N GLU A 42 10.50 15.13 -1.56
CA GLU A 42 9.28 15.94 -1.28
C GLU A 42 8.12 15.71 -2.26
N GLN A 43 8.19 14.72 -3.16
CA GLN A 43 7.26 14.55 -4.29
C GLN A 43 7.05 13.09 -4.71
N LEU A 44 7.15 12.14 -3.78
CA LEU A 44 6.87 10.74 -4.10
C LEU A 44 5.37 10.58 -4.37
N ASP A 45 5.02 10.07 -5.55
CA ASP A 45 3.68 9.53 -5.76
C ASP A 45 3.51 8.14 -5.10
N ALA A 46 2.29 7.62 -5.08
CA ALA A 46 1.98 6.34 -4.44
C ALA A 46 2.82 5.14 -4.97
N ALA A 47 3.22 5.16 -6.25
CA ALA A 47 4.05 4.11 -6.83
C ALA A 47 5.53 4.28 -6.45
N GLU A 48 6.02 5.52 -6.41
CA GLU A 48 7.38 5.83 -6.00
C GLU A 48 7.59 5.59 -4.49
N ALA A 49 6.57 5.90 -3.69
CA ALA A 49 6.55 5.62 -2.26
C ALA A 49 6.65 4.13 -1.96
N LEU A 50 5.92 3.28 -2.70
CA LEU A 50 6.01 1.81 -2.57
C LEU A 50 7.47 1.35 -2.67
N VAL A 51 8.16 1.73 -3.74
CA VAL A 51 9.55 1.32 -3.99
C VAL A 51 10.47 1.90 -2.93
N PHE A 52 10.30 3.18 -2.58
CA PHE A 52 11.10 3.84 -1.57
C PHE A 52 11.07 3.12 -0.22
N TRP A 53 9.88 2.82 0.30
CA TRP A 53 9.74 2.18 1.61
C TRP A 53 10.16 0.71 1.61
N LEU A 54 9.80 -0.02 0.57
CA LEU A 54 10.07 -1.46 0.52
C LEU A 54 11.51 -1.79 0.14
N SER A 55 12.18 -0.96 -0.68
CA SER A 55 13.61 -1.12 -0.98
C SER A 55 14.51 -0.92 0.24
N GLY A 56 13.95 -0.36 1.31
CA GLY A 56 14.52 -0.38 2.64
C GLY A 56 14.89 0.99 3.18
N VAL A 57 15.18 1.04 4.47
CA VAL A 57 15.63 2.25 5.18
C VAL A 57 17.00 2.02 5.79
N SER A 58 17.78 3.09 5.94
CA SER A 58 19.10 3.02 6.58
C SER A 58 18.99 2.47 8.02
N THR A 59 19.99 1.69 8.44
CA THR A 59 20.09 1.23 9.83
C THR A 59 20.60 2.32 10.78
N ASP A 60 21.17 3.42 10.25
CA ASP A 60 21.57 4.57 11.06
C ASP A 60 20.33 5.41 11.44
N PRO A 61 19.95 5.45 12.72
CA PRO A 61 18.80 6.22 13.15
C PRO A 61 18.98 7.73 12.93
N ARG A 62 20.19 8.25 12.75
CA ARG A 62 20.44 9.68 12.50
C ARG A 62 20.19 10.09 11.06
N ASP A 63 20.18 9.13 10.14
CA ASP A 63 19.94 9.36 8.73
C ASP A 63 19.23 8.15 8.08
N PRO A 64 17.94 7.91 8.44
CA PRO A 64 17.19 6.74 7.97
C PRO A 64 16.89 6.79 6.46
N PHE A 65 17.06 7.94 5.82
CA PHE A 65 16.73 8.18 4.40
C PHE A 65 17.94 8.41 3.51
N ALA A 66 19.16 8.35 4.05
CA ALA A 66 20.38 8.41 3.26
C ALA A 66 20.34 7.40 2.11
N LYS A 67 20.54 7.89 0.87
CA LYS A 67 20.68 7.03 -0.31
C LYS A 67 21.94 6.16 -0.23
N ASP A 68 23.02 6.72 0.33
CA ASP A 68 24.34 6.08 0.40
C ASP A 68 24.60 5.41 1.76
N ALA A 69 23.55 5.06 2.51
CA ALA A 69 23.71 4.33 3.76
C ALA A 69 24.37 2.97 3.50
N GLY A 70 25.45 2.67 4.22
CA GLY A 70 26.20 1.42 4.05
C GLY A 70 25.39 0.17 4.42
N GLU A 71 24.48 0.28 5.39
CA GLU A 71 23.58 -0.80 5.80
C GLU A 71 22.12 -0.34 5.76
N ARG A 72 21.24 -1.20 5.23
CA ARG A 72 19.79 -0.95 5.11
C ARG A 72 18.98 -2.13 5.60
N TYR A 73 17.84 -1.86 6.23
CA TYR A 73 16.78 -2.84 6.41
C TYR A 73 15.96 -2.93 5.13
N VAL A 74 16.23 -3.92 4.30
CA VAL A 74 15.50 -4.20 3.07
C VAL A 74 14.25 -5.01 3.39
N PHE A 75 13.07 -4.52 2.99
CA PHE A 75 11.80 -5.22 3.21
C PHE A 75 11.40 -6.05 1.98
N PHE A 76 11.77 -5.59 0.79
CA PHE A 76 11.56 -6.28 -0.48
C PHE A 76 12.66 -5.92 -1.48
N GLU A 77 13.17 -6.93 -2.19
CA GLU A 77 14.13 -6.74 -3.28
C GLU A 77 13.40 -6.68 -4.63
N PHE A 78 13.32 -5.49 -5.22
CA PHE A 78 12.69 -5.30 -6.52
C PHE A 78 13.63 -5.72 -7.66
N PRO A 79 13.16 -6.51 -8.65
CA PRO A 79 13.89 -6.77 -9.88
C PRO A 79 14.20 -5.46 -10.62
N SER A 80 15.48 -5.22 -10.91
CA SER A 80 15.95 -3.94 -11.47
C SER A 80 15.44 -3.68 -12.89
N ASP A 81 15.14 -4.72 -13.66
CA ASP A 81 14.54 -4.66 -15.00
C ASP A 81 13.07 -4.18 -14.97
N ARG A 82 12.45 -4.19 -13.79
CA ARG A 82 11.06 -3.81 -13.56
C ARG A 82 10.90 -2.50 -12.78
N VAL A 83 12.00 -1.92 -12.29
CA VAL A 83 11.98 -0.60 -11.65
C VAL A 83 12.38 0.47 -12.65
N ARG A 84 11.51 1.47 -12.87
CA ARG A 84 11.75 2.59 -13.79
C ARG A 84 11.23 3.87 -13.17
N ASP A 85 12.04 4.91 -13.22
CA ASP A 85 11.72 6.23 -12.64
C ASP A 85 11.21 6.14 -11.19
N GLY A 86 11.78 5.23 -10.39
CA GLY A 86 11.40 5.01 -9.00
C GLY A 86 10.11 4.21 -8.79
N ARG A 87 9.45 3.71 -9.84
CA ARG A 87 8.21 2.92 -9.76
C ARG A 87 8.45 1.46 -10.13
N PHE A 88 7.65 0.54 -9.58
CA PHE A 88 7.74 -0.89 -9.88
C PHE A 88 6.61 -1.35 -10.81
N TYR A 89 6.99 -2.00 -11.91
CA TYR A 89 6.07 -2.48 -12.94
C TYR A 89 5.99 -4.02 -12.92
N PRO A 90 4.78 -4.62 -12.86
CA PRO A 90 4.64 -6.08 -12.87
C PRO A 90 5.20 -6.71 -14.14
N LYS A 91 4.99 -6.04 -15.28
CA LYS A 91 5.39 -6.49 -16.61
C LYS A 91 6.58 -5.69 -17.11
N ALA A 92 7.49 -6.37 -17.80
CA ALA A 92 8.71 -5.77 -18.36
C ALA A 92 8.46 -4.99 -19.67
N ASP A 93 7.28 -5.08 -20.27
CA ASP A 93 6.94 -4.46 -21.56
C ASP A 93 6.79 -2.93 -21.51
N GLY A 94 6.55 -2.34 -20.34
CA GLY A 94 6.45 -0.90 -20.14
C GLY A 94 5.12 -0.27 -20.54
N GLU A 95 4.14 -1.07 -20.94
CA GLU A 95 2.78 -0.60 -21.26
C GLU A 95 1.80 -0.77 -20.10
N THR A 96 2.28 -1.25 -18.95
CA THR A 96 1.47 -1.49 -17.76
C THR A 96 1.57 -0.32 -16.78
N ASP A 97 0.51 -0.06 -16.02
CA ASP A 97 0.57 0.76 -14.82
C ASP A 97 1.49 0.11 -13.77
N PRO A 98 2.11 0.90 -12.87
CA PRO A 98 2.93 0.37 -11.80
C PRO A 98 2.07 -0.18 -10.65
N TYR A 99 2.68 -0.98 -9.77
CA TYR A 99 2.10 -1.20 -8.45
C TYR A 99 2.08 0.11 -7.66
N VAL A 100 1.01 0.30 -6.90
CA VAL A 100 0.78 1.50 -6.09
C VAL A 100 0.50 1.12 -4.66
N TYR A 101 1.02 1.90 -3.72
CA TYR A 101 0.81 1.71 -2.29
C TYR A 101 -0.16 2.75 -1.73
N PHE A 102 -1.16 2.28 -0.98
CA PHE A 102 -2.12 3.13 -0.29
C PHE A 102 -2.12 2.83 1.21
N ASP A 103 -1.97 3.88 2.01
CA ASP A 103 -2.17 3.83 3.46
C ASP A 103 -3.67 3.99 3.76
N TRP A 104 -4.18 3.35 4.81
CA TRP A 104 -5.57 3.54 5.26
C TRP A 104 -5.85 4.98 5.66
N GLU A 105 -4.85 5.73 6.15
CA GLU A 105 -5.01 7.14 6.49
C GLU A 105 -5.39 7.98 5.25
N ASP A 106 -5.27 7.41 4.03
CA ASP A 106 -5.46 8.06 2.74
C ASP A 106 -6.59 7.51 1.87
N TYR A 107 -7.33 6.49 2.32
CA TYR A 107 -8.31 5.80 1.47
C TYR A 107 -9.45 6.66 0.92
N ASP A 108 -9.75 7.81 1.53
CA ASP A 108 -10.78 8.73 1.03
C ASP A 108 -10.20 9.89 0.19
N GLY A 109 -8.89 10.13 0.26
CA GLY A 109 -8.26 11.34 -0.29
C GLY A 109 -7.19 11.12 -1.35
N SER A 110 -6.61 9.92 -1.43
CA SER A 110 -5.54 9.62 -2.37
C SER A 110 -6.08 9.10 -3.70
N GLU A 111 -5.58 9.66 -4.79
CA GLU A 111 -5.91 9.24 -6.14
C GLU A 111 -4.62 9.11 -6.94
N TYR A 112 -4.43 7.96 -7.58
CA TYR A 112 -3.34 7.73 -8.50
C TYR A 112 -3.89 7.78 -9.92
N ARG A 113 -3.68 8.90 -10.62
CA ARG A 113 -4.07 9.05 -12.04
C ARG A 113 -5.54 8.68 -12.34
N GLY A 114 -6.49 9.03 -11.48
CA GLY A 114 -7.90 8.64 -11.63
C GLY A 114 -8.29 7.38 -10.86
N PHE A 115 -7.32 6.54 -10.47
CA PHE A 115 -7.55 5.32 -9.69
C PHE A 115 -7.56 5.60 -8.19
N ARG A 116 -8.47 4.95 -7.46
CA ARG A 116 -8.59 5.04 -6.00
C ARG A 116 -8.52 3.66 -5.35
N PRO A 117 -8.00 3.54 -4.13
CA PRO A 117 -7.97 2.25 -3.43
C PRO A 117 -9.38 1.71 -3.21
N TYR A 118 -9.46 0.38 -3.07
CA TYR A 118 -10.74 -0.27 -2.85
C TYR A 118 -11.15 -0.18 -1.39
N TYR A 119 -12.38 0.23 -1.12
CA TYR A 119 -12.94 0.22 0.24
C TYR A 119 -14.24 -0.55 0.32
N TRP A 120 -14.47 -1.14 1.48
CA TRP A 120 -15.70 -1.81 1.87
C TRP A 120 -16.43 -0.89 2.86
N PRO A 121 -17.68 -0.50 2.61
CA PRO A 121 -18.46 0.29 3.57
C PRO A 121 -18.57 -0.47 4.90
N GLN A 122 -18.13 0.14 6.00
CA GLN A 122 -18.23 -0.49 7.32
C GLN A 122 -19.70 -0.64 7.73
N ASP A 123 -20.18 -1.88 7.79
CA ASP A 123 -21.44 -2.21 8.45
C ASP A 123 -21.15 -3.29 9.52
N ASP A 124 -21.20 -2.82 10.77
CA ASP A 124 -21.32 -3.49 12.07
C ASP A 124 -20.26 -4.50 12.65
N ARG A 125 -19.82 -4.13 13.87
CA ARG A 125 -19.66 -4.89 15.13
C ARG A 125 -18.80 -6.18 15.28
N ARG A 126 -18.16 -6.75 14.26
CA ARG A 126 -17.36 -8.00 14.46
C ARG A 126 -15.85 -7.97 14.21
N GLY A 127 -15.23 -6.81 14.01
CA GLY A 127 -13.80 -6.62 14.25
C GLY A 127 -12.80 -7.34 13.31
N ASN A 128 -13.24 -8.09 12.30
CA ASN A 128 -12.33 -8.70 11.33
C ASN A 128 -12.02 -7.71 10.18
N ARG A 129 -10.85 -7.08 10.29
CA ARG A 129 -10.30 -6.06 9.40
C ARG A 129 -9.48 -6.74 8.32
N GLU A 130 -9.91 -6.73 7.05
CA GLU A 130 -9.07 -7.34 6.01
C GLU A 130 -8.83 -6.50 4.76
N TYR A 131 -9.68 -5.53 4.36
CA TYR A 131 -9.32 -4.69 3.20
C TYR A 131 -9.81 -3.24 3.27
N SER A 132 -10.18 -2.72 4.44
CA SER A 132 -10.60 -1.30 4.64
C SER A 132 -10.61 -0.92 6.13
N GLY A 133 -9.72 -1.51 6.92
CA GLY A 133 -9.59 -1.09 8.31
C GLY A 133 -8.92 0.29 8.34
N PRO A 134 -9.32 1.21 9.23
CA PRO A 134 -8.59 2.45 9.48
C PRO A 134 -7.24 2.18 10.18
N GLU A 135 -6.57 1.06 9.87
CA GLU A 135 -5.24 0.66 10.34
C GLU A 135 -4.53 -0.29 9.32
N THR A 136 -4.96 -0.37 8.05
CA THR A 136 -4.48 -1.38 7.08
C THR A 136 -4.01 -0.79 5.75
N CYS A 137 -2.85 -1.18 5.21
CA CYS A 137 -2.39 -0.74 3.88
C CYS A 137 -2.87 -1.65 2.75
N GLN A 138 -2.88 -1.13 1.52
CA GLN A 138 -3.08 -1.88 0.28
C GLN A 138 -1.91 -1.63 -0.66
N ILE A 139 -1.48 -2.68 -1.35
CA ILE A 139 -0.59 -2.57 -2.51
C ILE A 139 -1.42 -3.07 -3.68
N VAL A 140 -1.73 -2.19 -4.63
CA VAL A 140 -2.59 -2.56 -5.77
C VAL A 140 -1.73 -2.72 -7.01
N GLY A 141 -1.89 -3.86 -7.67
CA GLY A 141 -1.31 -4.15 -8.97
C GLY A 141 -2.32 -3.92 -10.09
N PRO A 142 -1.86 -3.51 -11.28
CA PRO A 142 -2.69 -3.50 -12.47
C PRO A 142 -3.21 -4.89 -12.79
N GLY A 143 -4.39 -4.95 -13.42
CA GLY A 143 -4.97 -6.18 -13.91
C GLY A 143 -4.20 -6.82 -15.06
N LYS A 144 -4.78 -7.88 -15.62
CA LYS A 144 -4.22 -8.61 -16.77
C LYS A 144 -4.12 -7.72 -18.00
N ASP A 145 -4.98 -6.72 -18.12
CA ASP A 145 -4.95 -5.71 -19.17
C ASP A 145 -3.83 -4.67 -18.99
N GLY A 146 -3.11 -4.70 -17.86
CA GLY A 146 -2.04 -3.77 -17.53
C GLY A 146 -2.53 -2.43 -16.97
N LYS A 147 -3.80 -2.30 -16.58
CA LYS A 147 -4.37 -1.06 -16.05
C LYS A 147 -4.90 -1.26 -14.65
N LEU A 148 -5.01 -0.16 -13.91
CA LEU A 148 -5.59 -0.18 -12.56
C LEU A 148 -7.13 -0.09 -12.57
N GLY A 149 -7.78 0.18 -13.70
CA GLY A 149 -9.22 0.41 -13.72
C GLY A 149 -9.61 1.72 -13.02
N ARG A 150 -10.71 1.71 -12.28
CA ARG A 150 -11.27 2.91 -11.60
C ARG A 150 -11.16 2.85 -10.09
N GLY A 151 -11.06 1.66 -9.53
CA GLY A 151 -11.09 1.49 -8.08
C GLY A 151 -12.46 1.77 -7.47
N GLY A 152 -12.49 2.07 -6.17
CA GLY A 152 -13.72 2.49 -5.47
C GLY A 152 -14.26 1.45 -4.50
N SER A 153 -15.54 1.07 -4.62
CA SER A 153 -16.20 0.19 -3.66
C SER A 153 -16.03 -1.28 -4.02
N MET A 154 -15.59 -2.11 -3.07
CA MET A 154 -15.57 -3.56 -3.22
C MET A 154 -16.97 -4.19 -3.41
N ALA A 155 -18.04 -3.44 -3.06
CA ALA A 155 -19.42 -3.87 -3.31
C ALA A 155 -19.90 -3.59 -4.75
N GLU A 156 -19.21 -2.70 -5.46
CA GLU A 156 -19.60 -2.20 -6.78
C GLU A 156 -18.40 -2.21 -7.74
N LEU A 157 -17.71 -3.35 -7.82
CA LEU A 157 -16.55 -3.51 -8.70
C LEU A 157 -16.96 -3.39 -10.17
N SER A 158 -16.23 -2.59 -10.93
CA SER A 158 -16.38 -2.55 -12.37
C SER A 158 -15.72 -3.77 -13.02
N ALA A 159 -16.06 -4.05 -14.28
CA ALA A 159 -15.44 -5.15 -15.02
C ALA A 159 -13.92 -4.96 -15.21
N GLU A 160 -13.45 -3.72 -15.23
CA GLU A 160 -12.03 -3.33 -15.36
C GLU A 160 -11.25 -3.54 -14.05
N ASP A 161 -11.94 -3.70 -12.92
CA ASP A 161 -11.34 -3.79 -11.58
C ASP A 161 -11.21 -5.25 -11.10
N LEU A 162 -11.94 -6.18 -11.73
CA LEU A 162 -12.07 -7.56 -11.27
C LEU A 162 -10.76 -8.33 -11.28
N ASP A 163 -9.86 -8.00 -12.21
CA ASP A 163 -8.60 -8.68 -12.41
C ASP A 163 -7.40 -7.95 -11.82
N ASN A 164 -7.60 -6.84 -11.12
CA ASN A 164 -6.57 -6.22 -10.31
C ASN A 164 -6.11 -7.17 -9.19
N GLU A 165 -4.87 -6.98 -8.76
CA GLU A 165 -4.28 -7.67 -7.62
C GLU A 165 -4.24 -6.72 -6.41
N VAL A 166 -4.64 -7.17 -5.22
CA VAL A 166 -4.60 -6.36 -4.00
C VAL A 166 -3.83 -7.07 -2.90
N SER A 167 -2.88 -6.34 -2.32
CA SER A 167 -1.95 -6.81 -1.29
C SER A 167 -1.08 -7.96 -1.79
N PHE A 168 -0.12 -8.42 -1.00
CA PHE A 168 0.66 -9.63 -1.33
C PHE A 168 -0.18 -10.93 -1.30
N ASP A 169 -1.50 -10.80 -1.41
CA ASP A 169 -2.45 -11.87 -1.60
C ASP A 169 -2.43 -12.24 -3.08
N ALA A 170 -2.20 -13.51 -3.39
CA ALA A 170 -2.13 -13.97 -4.78
C ALA A 170 -3.51 -13.96 -5.49
N ARG A 171 -4.58 -13.57 -4.78
CA ARG A 171 -5.95 -13.51 -5.27
C ARG A 171 -6.26 -12.19 -5.96
N LEU A 172 -7.20 -12.25 -6.90
CA LEU A 172 -7.72 -11.09 -7.61
C LEU A 172 -8.78 -10.37 -6.78
N VAL A 173 -8.99 -9.07 -7.02
CA VAL A 173 -10.01 -8.26 -6.35
C VAL A 173 -11.40 -8.89 -6.46
N GLY A 174 -11.76 -9.40 -7.64
CA GLY A 174 -13.04 -10.08 -7.86
C GLY A 174 -13.22 -11.35 -7.02
N GLU A 175 -12.14 -12.09 -6.76
CA GLU A 175 -12.16 -13.32 -5.96
C GLU A 175 -12.38 -12.99 -4.47
N ILE A 176 -11.71 -11.94 -3.98
CA ILE A 176 -11.88 -11.44 -2.61
C ILE A 176 -13.33 -11.00 -2.35
N ALA A 177 -13.95 -10.31 -3.31
CA ALA A 177 -15.35 -9.89 -3.19
C ALA A 177 -16.32 -11.09 -3.18
N ALA A 178 -16.07 -12.11 -3.99
CA ALA A 178 -16.91 -13.30 -4.08
C ALA A 178 -16.89 -14.14 -2.79
N ASP A 179 -15.70 -14.41 -2.25
CA ASP A 179 -15.53 -15.20 -1.01
C ASP A 179 -16.27 -14.59 0.18
N ARG A 180 -16.25 -13.25 0.32
CA ARG A 180 -16.96 -12.57 1.42
C ARG A 180 -18.47 -12.60 1.26
N ASN A 181 -18.98 -12.52 0.04
CA ASN A 181 -20.42 -12.68 -0.20
C ASN A 181 -20.88 -14.11 0.15
N ALA A 182 -20.09 -15.12 -0.19
CA ALA A 182 -20.36 -16.51 0.19
C ALA A 182 -20.33 -16.73 1.72
N THR A 183 -19.41 -16.04 2.41
CA THR A 183 -19.31 -16.08 3.88
C THR A 183 -20.52 -15.43 4.56
N ARG A 184 -21.00 -14.29 4.05
CA ARG A 184 -22.20 -13.60 4.57
C ARG A 184 -23.48 -14.42 4.38
N THR A 185 -23.64 -15.16 3.27
CA THR A 185 -24.82 -16.00 3.05
C THR A 185 -24.94 -17.18 4.02
N ASN A 186 -23.81 -17.64 4.59
CA ASN A 186 -23.78 -18.76 5.54
C ASN A 186 -24.05 -18.34 7.00
N GLU A 187 -24.13 -17.04 7.32
CA GLU A 187 -24.49 -16.53 8.65
C GLU A 187 -25.99 -16.24 8.80
N SER A 188 -26.87 -16.99 8.12
CA SER A 188 -28.31 -16.93 8.42
C SER A 188 -28.56 -17.52 9.81
N PRO A 189 -29.06 -16.76 10.80
CA PRO A 189 -29.34 -17.33 12.11
C PRO A 189 -30.47 -18.35 11.99
N PRO A 190 -30.44 -19.46 12.74
CA PRO A 190 -31.56 -20.38 12.80
C PRO A 190 -32.77 -19.60 13.32
N ARG A 191 -33.82 -19.51 12.49
CA ARG A 191 -35.12 -19.01 12.93
C ARG A 191 -35.65 -19.95 14.01
N ARG A 192 -35.59 -19.54 15.27
CA ARG A 192 -36.45 -20.02 16.35
C ARG A 192 -36.73 -18.88 17.32
#